data_AF-A0A2V2D122-F1
#
_entry.id   AF-A0A2V2D122-F1
#
_cell.length_a   1.000
_cell.length_b   1.000
_cell.length_c   1.000
_cell.angle_alpha   90.00
_cell.angle_beta   90.00
_cell.angle_gamma   90.00
#
_symmetry.space_group_name_H-M   'P 1'
#
loop_
_entity.id
_entity.type
_entity.pdbx_description
1 polymer ?
#
loop_
_entity_poly.entity_id
_entity_poly.type
_entity_poly.pdbx_seq_one_letter_code
_entity_poly.pdbx_strand_id
1 'polypeptide(L)'
;MDEGRIALTPAVELSYLTHEEQQALLNEIEYADATPSLSQAQRLRGFSRQGRLNADVIFAVMSEEKANQKEQIRFPKEEIQKYFPKSYTGKDMQNTILKLLEKWQRQRERNAREER
;
A
#
# COMPACT_ATOMS: atom_id res chain seq x y z
N MET A 1 19.89 -13.71 -26.22
CA MET A 1 19.71 -13.90 -24.76
C MET A 1 19.79 -12.51 -24.17
N ASP A 2 18.65 -11.86 -23.92
CA ASP A 2 18.65 -10.49 -23.40
C ASP A 2 18.83 -10.56 -21.88
N GLU A 3 20.05 -10.28 -21.44
CA GLU A 3 20.50 -10.34 -20.05
C GLU A 3 20.03 -9.07 -19.30
N GLY A 4 18.94 -9.20 -18.56
CA GLY A 4 18.84 -8.57 -17.24
C GLY A 4 18.69 -7.04 -17.18
N ARG A 5 18.11 -6.37 -18.18
CA ARG A 5 17.58 -5.02 -17.96
C ARG A 5 16.34 -5.12 -17.07
N ILE A 6 16.43 -4.58 -15.86
CA ILE A 6 15.37 -4.62 -14.86
C ILE A 6 14.11 -3.97 -15.44
N ALA A 7 13.13 -4.80 -15.83
CA ALA A 7 11.83 -4.33 -16.24
C ALA A 7 11.05 -3.90 -14.99
N LEU A 8 10.84 -2.60 -14.81
CA LEU A 8 10.23 -2.01 -13.61
C LEU A 8 8.79 -1.55 -13.84
N THR A 9 8.03 -2.21 -14.69
CA THR A 9 6.64 -1.80 -14.98
C THR A 9 5.66 -2.97 -14.84
N PRO A 10 4.44 -2.70 -14.32
CA PRO A 10 3.39 -3.72 -14.26
C PRO A 10 3.14 -4.36 -15.64
N ALA A 11 3.09 -3.58 -16.71
CA ALA A 11 2.84 -4.08 -18.06
C ALA A 11 3.84 -5.16 -18.52
N VAL A 12 5.12 -5.03 -18.15
CA VAL A 12 6.13 -6.05 -18.50
C VAL A 12 5.97 -7.30 -17.65
N GLU A 13 5.63 -7.18 -16.37
CA GLU A 13 5.37 -8.36 -15.54
C GLU A 13 4.14 -9.15 -16.04
N LEU A 14 3.11 -8.43 -16.49
CA LEU A 14 1.89 -9.02 -17.02
C LEU A 14 2.06 -9.62 -18.43
N SER A 15 3.04 -9.17 -19.21
CA SER A 15 3.29 -9.74 -20.54
C SER A 15 3.82 -11.18 -20.50
N TYR A 16 4.26 -11.66 -19.33
CA TYR A 16 4.65 -13.06 -19.11
C TYR A 16 3.49 -14.00 -18.80
N LEU A 17 2.28 -13.48 -18.58
CA LEU A 17 1.06 -14.27 -18.38
C LEU A 17 0.62 -14.92 -19.69
N THR A 18 -0.09 -16.04 -19.60
CA THR A 18 -0.76 -16.62 -20.78
C THR A 18 -1.90 -15.74 -21.26
N HIS A 19 -2.35 -15.92 -22.50
CA HIS A 19 -3.48 -15.15 -23.04
C HIS A 19 -4.76 -15.32 -22.20
N GLU A 20 -5.01 -16.55 -21.73
CA GLU A 20 -6.16 -16.88 -20.87
C GLU A 20 -6.08 -16.16 -19.52
N GLU A 21 -4.90 -16.14 -18.90
CA GLU A 21 -4.64 -15.43 -17.64
C GLU A 21 -4.76 -13.91 -17.79
N GLN A 22 -4.30 -13.35 -18.91
CA GLN A 22 -4.44 -11.93 -19.22
C GLN A 22 -5.91 -11.54 -19.39
N GLN A 23 -6.72 -12.38 -20.05
CA GLN A 23 -8.15 -12.13 -20.20
C GLN A 23 -8.88 -12.20 -18.86
N ALA A 24 -8.55 -13.19 -18.02
CA ALA A 24 -9.11 -13.29 -16.67
C ALA A 24 -8.74 -12.08 -15.81
N LEU A 25 -7.48 -11.61 -15.89
CA LEU A 25 -7.04 -10.40 -15.21
C LEU A 25 -7.73 -9.15 -15.75
N LEU A 26 -7.95 -9.03 -17.05
CA LEU A 26 -8.66 -7.90 -17.64
C LEU A 26 -10.09 -7.80 -17.10
N ASN A 27 -10.80 -8.93 -17.02
CA ASN A 27 -12.15 -8.98 -16.45
C ASN A 27 -12.15 -8.51 -14.99
N GLU A 28 -11.13 -8.88 -14.20
CA GLU A 28 -11.01 -8.43 -12.80
C GLU A 28 -10.68 -6.93 -12.72
N ILE A 29 -9.83 -6.40 -13.61
CA ILE A 29 -9.52 -4.97 -13.70
C ILE A 29 -10.79 -4.16 -13.98
N GLU A 30 -11.62 -4.63 -14.92
CA GLU A 30 -12.90 -3.99 -15.27
C GLU A 30 -13.92 -4.10 -14.13
N TYR A 31 -14.00 -5.25 -13.47
CA TYR A 31 -14.90 -5.49 -12.35
C TYR A 31 -14.56 -4.63 -11.13
N ALA A 32 -13.28 -4.56 -10.75
CA ALA A 32 -12.81 -3.81 -9.59
C ALA A 32 -12.57 -2.32 -9.87
N ASP A 33 -12.69 -1.89 -11.13
CA ASP A 33 -12.29 -0.55 -11.62
C ASP A 33 -10.88 -0.16 -11.14
N ALA A 34 -9.93 -1.12 -11.22
CA ALA A 34 -8.61 -0.98 -10.62
C ALA A 34 -7.51 -1.69 -11.42
N THR A 35 -6.39 -1.00 -11.65
CA THR A 35 -5.20 -1.59 -12.29
C THR A 35 -4.22 -2.17 -11.27
N PRO A 36 -3.54 -3.30 -11.55
CA PRO A 36 -2.59 -3.90 -10.62
C PRO A 36 -1.38 -2.98 -10.37
N SER A 37 -0.94 -2.92 -9.12
CA SER A 37 0.35 -2.31 -8.77
C SER A 37 1.52 -3.19 -9.28
N LEU A 38 2.74 -2.64 -9.25
CA LEU A 38 3.93 -3.41 -9.62
C LEU A 38 4.09 -4.68 -8.75
N SER A 39 3.87 -4.57 -7.43
CA SER A 39 3.97 -5.72 -6.53
C SER A 39 2.91 -6.78 -6.80
N GLN A 40 1.68 -6.36 -7.15
CA GLN A 40 0.62 -7.28 -7.55
C GLN A 40 0.98 -7.98 -8.85
N ALA A 41 1.43 -7.24 -9.87
CA ALA A 41 1.85 -7.80 -11.16
C ALA A 41 2.99 -8.83 -11.02
N GLN A 42 3.99 -8.56 -10.16
CA GLN A 42 5.06 -9.50 -9.84
C GLN A 42 4.54 -10.79 -9.19
N ARG A 43 3.56 -10.69 -8.29
CA ARG A 43 2.94 -11.86 -7.65
C ARG A 43 2.10 -12.67 -8.63
N LEU A 44 1.30 -12.00 -9.47
CA LEU A 44 0.51 -12.64 -10.52
C LEU A 44 1.41 -13.47 -11.45
N ARG A 45 2.51 -12.87 -11.94
CA ARG A 45 3.54 -13.58 -12.70
C ARG A 45 4.13 -14.76 -11.92
N GLY A 46 4.40 -14.58 -10.62
CA GLY A 46 4.90 -15.62 -9.74
C GLY A 46 3.98 -16.85 -9.66
N PHE A 47 2.65 -16.64 -9.58
CA PHE A 47 1.66 -17.71 -9.60
C PHE A 47 1.53 -18.36 -10.98
N SER A 48 1.57 -17.57 -12.06
CA SER A 48 1.51 -18.08 -13.44
C SER A 48 2.69 -19.00 -13.75
N ARG A 49 3.92 -18.59 -13.37
CA ARG A 49 5.13 -19.42 -13.49
C ARG A 49 5.05 -20.75 -12.74
N GLN A 50 4.22 -20.83 -11.70
CA GLN A 50 4.01 -22.06 -10.93
C GLN A 50 2.84 -22.91 -11.47
N GLY A 51 2.13 -22.45 -12.51
CA GLY A 51 0.89 -23.08 -12.99
C GLY A 51 -0.26 -22.98 -11.99
N ARG A 52 -0.25 -21.97 -11.12
CA ARG A 52 -1.19 -21.80 -10.00
C ARG A 52 -2.03 -20.53 -10.11
N LEU A 53 -1.91 -19.79 -11.21
CA LEU A 53 -2.73 -18.61 -11.41
C LEU A 53 -4.09 -19.01 -11.97
N ASN A 54 -5.14 -18.72 -11.20
CA ASN A 54 -6.53 -18.91 -11.58
C ASN A 54 -7.34 -17.68 -11.17
N ALA A 55 -8.63 -17.64 -11.51
CA ALA A 55 -9.50 -16.50 -11.21
C ALA A 55 -9.53 -16.14 -9.71
N ASP A 56 -9.60 -17.13 -8.82
CA ASP A 56 -9.61 -16.88 -7.36
C ASP A 56 -8.32 -16.24 -6.87
N VAL A 57 -7.17 -16.67 -7.41
CA VAL A 57 -5.86 -16.08 -7.08
C VAL A 57 -5.75 -14.68 -7.64
N ILE A 58 -6.24 -14.43 -8.85
CA ILE A 58 -6.27 -13.09 -9.45
C ILE A 58 -7.10 -12.16 -8.58
N PHE A 59 -8.32 -12.55 -8.23
CA PHE A 59 -9.21 -11.81 -7.35
C PHE A 59 -8.55 -11.52 -6.00
N ALA A 60 -7.97 -12.54 -5.36
CA ALA A 60 -7.30 -12.39 -4.07
C ALA A 60 -6.15 -11.39 -4.13
N VAL A 61 -5.29 -11.47 -5.15
CA VAL A 61 -4.16 -10.55 -5.31
C VAL A 61 -4.64 -9.12 -5.63
N MET A 62 -5.68 -8.96 -6.46
CA MET A 62 -6.23 -7.66 -6.84
C MET A 62 -6.97 -6.97 -5.68
N SER A 63 -7.60 -7.76 -4.81
CA SER A 63 -8.34 -7.28 -3.62
C SER A 63 -7.44 -6.87 -2.45
N GLU A 64 -6.15 -7.19 -2.50
CA GLU A 64 -5.21 -6.76 -1.47
C GLU A 64 -5.08 -5.24 -1.42
N GLU A 65 -5.14 -4.69 -0.20
CA GLU A 65 -4.89 -3.28 0.03
C GLU A 65 -3.48 -2.91 -0.46
N LYS A 66 -3.42 -2.05 -1.48
CA LYS A 66 -2.14 -1.62 -2.02
C LYS A 66 -1.47 -0.72 -0.98
N ALA A 67 -0.14 -0.78 -0.86
CA ALA A 67 0.57 0.05 0.13
C ALA A 67 0.35 1.57 -0.06
N ASN A 68 0.03 2.00 -1.28
CA ASN A 68 -0.35 3.37 -1.61
C ASN A 68 -1.83 3.70 -1.32
N GLN A 69 -2.67 2.71 -0.98
CA GLN A 69 -4.08 2.87 -0.63
C GLN A 69 -4.33 2.95 0.88
N LYS A 70 -3.33 2.67 1.74
CA LYS A 70 -3.44 2.95 3.17
C LYS A 70 -3.65 4.44 3.38
N GLU A 71 -4.70 4.79 4.11
CA GLU A 71 -4.99 6.17 4.45
C GLU A 71 -3.81 6.78 5.23
N GLN A 72 -3.15 7.77 4.62
CA GLN A 72 -2.01 8.47 5.21
C GLN A 72 -2.41 9.90 5.50
N ILE A 73 -2.37 10.27 6.78
CA ILE A 73 -2.44 11.68 7.18
C ILE A 73 -1.07 12.31 6.88
N ARG A 74 -1.04 13.26 5.94
CA ARG A 74 0.17 13.99 5.56
C ARG A 74 0.12 15.43 6.06
N PHE A 75 1.23 15.88 6.63
CA PHE A 75 1.41 17.26 7.05
C PHE A 75 2.55 17.89 6.23
N PRO A 76 2.38 19.11 5.70
CA PRO A 76 3.50 19.91 5.22
C PRO A 76 4.50 20.09 6.37
N LYS A 77 5.79 19.85 6.11
CA LYS A 77 6.80 19.89 7.15
C LYS A 77 6.87 21.27 7.80
N GLU A 78 6.72 22.32 7.00
CA GLU A 78 6.80 23.72 7.39
C GLU A 78 5.71 24.09 8.41
N GLU A 79 4.52 23.50 8.28
CA GLU A 79 3.40 23.73 9.19
C GLU A 79 3.65 23.17 10.58
N ILE A 80 4.27 21.99 10.66
CA ILE A 80 4.54 21.32 11.93
C ILE A 80 5.88 21.75 12.52
N GLN A 81 6.88 22.08 11.70
CA GLN A 81 8.26 22.36 12.14
C GLN A 81 8.35 23.54 13.11
N LYS A 82 7.46 24.53 13.01
CA LYS A 82 7.40 25.67 13.95
C LYS A 82 7.11 25.28 15.40
N TYR A 83 6.56 24.08 15.64
CA TYR A 83 6.27 23.56 16.99
C TYR A 83 7.41 22.71 17.59
N PHE A 84 8.48 22.46 16.83
CA PHE A 84 9.58 21.59 17.26
C PHE A 84 10.91 22.34 17.31
N PRO A 85 11.87 21.88 18.14
CA PRO A 85 13.24 22.38 18.10
C PRO A 85 13.86 22.19 16.70
N LYS A 86 14.69 23.14 16.26
CA LYS A 86 15.37 23.07 14.95
C LYS A 86 16.26 21.84 14.78
N SER A 87 16.69 21.22 15.88
CA SER A 87 17.52 20.01 15.90
C SER A 87 16.75 18.72 15.64
N TYR A 88 15.42 18.74 15.62
CA TYR A 88 14.61 17.53 15.45
C TYR A 88 14.64 17.03 14.01
N THR A 89 14.87 15.73 13.85
CA THR A 89 14.66 15.04 12.58
C THR A 89 13.16 14.78 12.36
N GLY A 90 12.78 14.44 11.13
CA GLY A 90 11.39 14.05 10.84
C GLY A 90 10.91 12.88 11.71
N LYS A 91 11.81 11.95 12.06
CA LYS A 91 11.52 10.83 12.95
C LYS A 91 11.27 11.28 14.39
N ASP A 92 12.03 12.26 14.88
CA ASP A 92 11.84 12.82 16.22
C ASP A 92 10.51 13.57 16.32
N MET A 93 10.15 14.32 15.28
CA MET A 93 8.85 14.99 15.17
C MET A 93 7.71 13.96 15.19
N GLN A 94 7.80 12.92 14.35
CA GLN A 94 6.80 11.85 14.28
C GLN A 94 6.61 11.16 15.63
N ASN A 95 7.71 10.76 16.29
CA ASN A 95 7.67 10.13 17.61
C ASN A 95 7.02 11.02 18.67
N THR A 96 7.28 12.33 18.59
CA THR A 96 6.70 13.30 19.54
C THR A 96 5.21 13.48 19.29
N ILE A 97 4.77 13.56 18.02
CA ILE A 97 3.35 13.62 17.65
C ILE A 97 2.61 12.38 18.17
N LEU A 98 3.17 11.19 17.98
CA LEU A 98 2.57 9.95 18.50
C LEU A 98 2.40 9.99 20.02
N LYS A 99 3.42 10.45 20.76
CA LYS A 99 3.35 10.61 22.23
C LYS A 99 2.29 11.61 22.66
N LEU A 100 2.10 12.70 21.91
CA LEU A 100 1.06 13.70 22.20
C LEU A 100 -0.34 13.10 22.01
N LEU A 101 -0.55 12.35 20.93
CA LEU A 101 -1.81 11.66 20.65
C LEU A 101 -2.14 10.59 21.69
N GLU A 102 -1.15 9.80 22.13
CA GLU A 102 -1.33 8.83 23.22
C GLU A 102 -1.77 9.51 24.53
N LYS A 103 -1.11 10.62 24.90
CA LYS A 103 -1.47 11.37 26.11
C LYS A 103 -2.88 11.92 26.01
N TRP A 104 -3.25 12.47 24.85
CA TRP A 104 -4.60 13.00 24.61
C TRP A 104 -5.65 11.89 24.67
N GLN A 105 -5.41 10.73 24.04
CA GLN A 105 -6.32 9.58 24.12
C GLN A 105 -6.53 9.14 25.56
N ARG A 106 -5.44 8.93 26.33
CA ARG A 106 -5.53 8.55 27.76
C ARG A 106 -6.30 9.58 28.58
N GLN A 107 -6.15 10.87 28.30
CA GLN A 107 -6.92 11.91 28.98
C GLN A 107 -8.41 11.83 28.63
N ARG A 108 -8.73 11.68 27.34
CA ARG A 108 -10.11 11.57 26.87
C ARG A 108 -10.83 10.37 27.47
N GLU A 109 -10.15 9.23 27.55
CA GLU A 109 -10.69 8.01 28.15
C GLU A 109 -10.92 8.14 29.67
N ARG A 110 -10.06 8.86 30.39
CA ARG A 110 -10.26 9.16 31.82
C ARG A 110 -11.48 10.03 32.04
N ASN A 111 -11.57 11.16 31.33
CA ASN A 111 -12.71 12.07 31.44
C ASN A 111 -14.04 11.37 31.11
N ALA A 112 -14.06 10.54 30.06
CA ALA A 112 -15.26 9.78 29.67
C ALA A 112 -15.70 8.70 30.69
N ARG A 113 -14.82 8.30 31.61
CA ARG A 113 -15.15 7.40 32.73
C ARG A 113 -15.63 8.15 33.97
N GLU A 114 -15.23 9.41 34.13
CA GLU A 114 -15.66 10.28 35.24
C GLU A 114 -17.05 10.90 35.00
N GLU A 115 -17.48 10.99 33.73
CA GLU A 115 -18.81 11.47 33.32
C GLU A 115 -19.90 10.37 33.26
N ARG A 116 -19.60 9.14 33.70
CA ARG A 116 -20.54 8.01 33.78
C ARG A 116 -20.85 7.65 35.22
#